data_AF-A0A017T0W7-F1
#
_entry.id   AF-A0A017T0W7-F1
#
_cell.length_a   1.000
_cell.length_b   1.000
_cell.length_c   1.000
_cell.angle_alpha   90.00
_cell.angle_beta   90.00
_cell.angle_gamma   90.00
#
_symmetry.space_group_name_H-M   'P 1'
#
loop_
_entity.id
_entity.type
_entity.pdbx_description
1 polymer ?
#
loop_
_entity_poly.entity_id
_entity_poly.type
_entity_poly.pdbx_seq_one_letter_code
_entity_poly.pdbx_strand_id
1 'polypeptide(L)'
;MIVDRLLRVALVGSTWVLYLLIGLSVVSFTAMLERWLFFRRHRDDIGKLRARLAGALREDDLPTAEAALAASPSIEARVVRAALSWRHGGAEAVSDVVDSELAEARKDLERGVNLLGTLGNNAPFVGLLGTVLGVIEAFRQLGDTGNKDAMGNVMSGIAEALIATGVGLFVALPAVIAYNVIQKKIGDIEAGVSSLSKLLTASLKARVTGGAGFAVSVGSVGSTGSVGSTGSTGSVDEASGSGQPPSQAPARLTNGKSTVEAEA
;
A
#
# COMPACT_ATOMS: atom_id res chain seq x y z
N MET A 1 28.93 23.48 -30.93
CA MET A 1 29.48 22.16 -30.54
C MET A 1 28.45 21.23 -29.89
N ILE A 2 27.81 21.58 -28.75
CA ILE A 2 26.73 20.75 -28.16
C ILE A 2 25.47 20.75 -29.03
N VAL A 3 25.09 21.93 -29.55
CA VAL A 3 23.95 22.09 -30.46
C VAL A 3 24.11 21.24 -31.73
N ASP A 4 25.30 21.19 -32.32
CA ASP A 4 25.58 20.36 -33.52
C ASP A 4 25.52 18.85 -33.26
N ARG A 5 25.83 18.42 -32.03
CA ARG A 5 25.68 17.01 -31.62
C ARG A 5 24.23 16.67 -31.33
N LEU A 6 23.49 17.57 -30.68
CA LEU A 6 22.05 17.45 -30.47
C LEU A 6 21.29 17.42 -31.79
N LEU A 7 21.64 18.30 -32.72
CA LEU A 7 21.10 18.29 -34.08
C LEU A 7 21.43 16.97 -34.77
N ARG A 8 22.67 16.46 -34.72
CA ARG A 8 23.02 15.16 -35.31
C ARG A 8 22.22 13.98 -34.76
N VAL A 9 21.91 13.97 -33.46
CA VAL A 9 21.07 12.94 -32.83
C VAL A 9 19.60 13.12 -33.22
N ALA A 10 19.10 14.36 -33.29
CA ALA A 10 17.76 14.67 -33.78
C ALA A 10 17.59 14.32 -35.28
N LEU A 11 18.67 14.43 -36.06
CA LEU A 11 18.75 14.15 -37.50
C LEU A 11 18.82 12.65 -37.84
N VAL A 12 18.92 11.75 -36.86
CA VAL A 12 18.78 10.30 -37.09
C VAL A 12 17.31 9.90 -37.39
N GLY A 13 16.37 10.84 -37.27
CA GLY A 13 14.96 10.68 -37.64
C GLY A 13 14.09 10.11 -36.51
N SER A 14 12.79 9.92 -36.78
CA SER A 14 11.80 9.37 -35.82
C SER A 14 11.89 7.83 -35.68
N THR A 15 12.59 7.16 -36.59
CA THR A 15 12.60 5.69 -36.71
C THR A 15 13.19 5.00 -35.50
N TRP A 16 14.27 5.55 -34.91
CA TRP A 16 14.88 4.99 -33.70
C TRP A 16 13.97 5.15 -32.47
N VAL A 17 13.19 6.25 -32.41
CA VAL A 17 12.18 6.45 -31.36
C VAL A 17 11.09 5.40 -31.48
N LEU A 18 10.67 5.07 -32.71
CA LEU A 18 9.68 4.01 -32.95
C LEU A 18 10.19 2.64 -32.48
N TYR A 19 11.44 2.27 -32.78
CA TYR A 19 12.05 1.03 -32.28
C TYR A 19 12.17 1.00 -30.76
N LEU A 20 12.52 2.13 -30.14
CA LEU A 20 12.55 2.27 -28.69
C LEU A 20 11.15 2.09 -28.09
N LEU A 21 10.12 2.70 -28.69
CA LEU A 21 8.73 2.56 -28.27
C LEU A 21 8.21 1.13 -28.43
N ILE A 22 8.58 0.43 -29.50
CA ILE A 22 8.27 -1.00 -29.68
C ILE A 22 8.93 -1.83 -28.58
N GLY A 23 10.21 -1.58 -28.27
CA GLY A 23 10.91 -2.23 -27.17
C GLY A 23 10.24 -1.99 -25.81
N LEU A 24 9.90 -0.74 -25.52
CA LEU A 24 9.15 -0.35 -24.31
C LEU A 24 7.77 -1.01 -24.24
N SER A 25 7.08 -1.15 -25.38
CA SER A 25 5.78 -1.81 -25.47
C SER A 25 5.89 -3.29 -25.11
N VAL A 26 6.88 -4.00 -25.63
CA VAL A 26 7.12 -5.41 -25.31
C VAL A 26 7.44 -5.59 -23.83
N VAL A 27 8.28 -4.72 -23.25
CA VAL A 27 8.61 -4.76 -21.81
C VAL A 27 7.36 -4.49 -20.96
N SER A 28 6.58 -3.47 -21.31
CA SER A 28 5.32 -3.11 -20.63
C SER A 28 4.33 -4.28 -20.66
N PHE A 29 4.12 -4.87 -21.84
CA PHE A 29 3.18 -5.98 -22.03
C PHE A 29 3.63 -7.24 -21.30
N THR A 30 4.93 -7.55 -21.32
CA THR A 30 5.51 -8.68 -20.59
C THR A 30 5.32 -8.53 -19.08
N ALA A 31 5.65 -7.34 -18.54
CA ALA A 31 5.47 -7.05 -17.13
C ALA A 31 3.99 -7.10 -16.70
N MET A 32 3.08 -6.64 -17.57
CA MET A 32 1.63 -6.70 -17.34
C MET A 32 1.11 -8.15 -17.31
N LEU A 33 1.54 -9.00 -18.25
CA LEU A 33 1.20 -10.41 -18.30
C LEU A 33 1.74 -11.18 -17.09
N GLU A 34 3.01 -10.98 -16.75
CA GLU A 34 3.66 -11.61 -15.60
C GLU A 34 2.89 -11.30 -14.32
N ARG A 35 2.54 -10.02 -14.10
CA ARG A 35 1.80 -9.61 -12.90
C ARG A 35 0.37 -10.09 -12.90
N TRP A 36 -0.32 -10.10 -14.04
CA TRP A 36 -1.67 -10.64 -14.11
C TRP A 36 -1.69 -12.14 -13.75
N LEU A 37 -0.73 -12.91 -14.26
CA LEU A 37 -0.57 -14.33 -13.94
C LEU A 37 -0.20 -14.54 -12.47
N PHE A 38 0.74 -13.75 -11.93
CA PHE A 38 1.12 -13.80 -10.51
C PHE A 38 -0.08 -13.58 -9.60
N PHE A 39 -0.85 -12.51 -9.83
CA PHE A 39 -2.00 -12.19 -9.00
C PHE A 39 -3.17 -13.13 -9.19
N ARG A 40 -3.32 -13.73 -10.37
CA ARG A 40 -4.30 -14.79 -10.63
C ARG A 40 -3.92 -16.09 -9.93
N ARG A 41 -2.63 -16.40 -9.81
CA ARG A 41 -2.12 -17.59 -9.11
C ARG A 41 -2.19 -17.49 -7.58
N HIS A 42 -2.09 -16.28 -7.03
CA HIS A 42 -2.19 -16.01 -5.59
C HIS A 42 -3.55 -15.40 -5.19
N ARG A 43 -4.62 -15.69 -5.94
CA ARG A 43 -5.97 -15.36 -5.51
C ARG A 43 -6.40 -16.37 -4.45
N ASP A 44 -6.64 -15.89 -3.25
CA ASP A 44 -7.25 -16.66 -2.18
C ASP A 44 -8.38 -15.86 -1.52
N ASP A 45 -9.26 -16.57 -0.81
CA ASP A 45 -10.39 -16.01 -0.09
C ASP A 45 -9.95 -15.59 1.32
N ILE A 46 -9.43 -14.35 1.41
CA ILE A 46 -8.96 -13.74 2.67
C ILE A 46 -10.06 -13.76 3.73
N GLY A 47 -11.33 -13.63 3.33
CA GLY A 47 -12.47 -13.70 4.23
C GLY A 47 -12.56 -15.04 4.95
N LYS A 48 -12.42 -16.15 4.20
CA LYS A 48 -12.38 -17.50 4.78
C LYS A 48 -11.15 -17.74 5.64
N LEU A 49 -9.98 -17.27 5.22
CA LEU A 49 -8.75 -17.37 6.01
C LEU A 49 -8.92 -16.66 7.36
N ARG A 50 -9.41 -15.41 7.34
CA ARG A 50 -9.66 -14.63 8.55
C ARG A 50 -10.66 -15.32 9.47
N ALA A 51 -11.75 -15.87 8.93
CA ALA A 51 -12.76 -16.57 9.72
C ALA A 51 -12.17 -17.82 10.39
N ARG A 52 -11.39 -18.63 9.67
CA ARG A 52 -10.71 -19.82 10.20
C ARG A 52 -9.68 -19.47 11.25
N LEU A 53 -8.83 -18.46 11.00
CA LEU A 53 -7.82 -18.02 11.96
C LEU A 53 -8.48 -17.45 13.22
N ALA A 54 -9.53 -16.65 13.08
CA ALA A 54 -10.27 -16.10 14.23
C ALA A 54 -10.95 -17.20 15.06
N GLY A 55 -11.45 -18.26 14.42
CA GLY A 55 -12.00 -19.43 15.12
C GLY A 55 -10.92 -20.15 15.93
N ALA A 56 -9.82 -20.53 15.28
CA ALA A 56 -8.71 -21.24 15.93
C ALA A 56 -8.07 -20.45 17.09
N LEU A 57 -7.90 -19.13 16.91
CA LEU A 57 -7.35 -18.27 17.97
C LEU A 57 -8.29 -18.10 19.17
N ARG A 58 -9.62 -18.20 18.98
CA ARG A 58 -10.60 -18.16 20.08
C ARG A 58 -10.64 -19.46 20.87
N GLU A 59 -10.48 -20.59 20.19
CA GLU A 59 -10.48 -21.93 20.78
C GLU A 59 -9.10 -22.33 21.34
N ASP A 60 -8.13 -21.41 21.31
CA ASP A 60 -6.77 -21.64 21.80
C ASP A 60 -5.97 -22.68 21.00
N ASP A 61 -6.50 -23.13 19.86
CA ASP A 61 -5.96 -24.20 19.03
C ASP A 61 -4.89 -23.68 18.05
N LEU A 62 -3.66 -23.59 18.57
CA LEU A 62 -2.49 -23.16 17.80
C LEU A 62 -2.15 -24.11 16.62
N PRO A 63 -2.21 -25.45 16.76
CA PRO A 63 -2.03 -26.36 15.63
C PRO A 63 -2.99 -26.06 14.48
N THR A 64 -4.27 -25.81 14.76
CA THR A 64 -5.26 -25.48 13.72
C THR A 64 -5.02 -24.10 13.12
N ALA A 65 -4.58 -23.12 13.90
CA ALA A 65 -4.20 -21.80 13.40
C ALA A 65 -3.02 -21.88 12.41
N GLU A 66 -1.98 -22.64 12.75
CA GLU A 66 -0.82 -22.85 11.89
C GLU A 66 -1.18 -23.63 10.62
N ALA A 67 -2.01 -24.67 10.73
CA ALA A 67 -2.50 -25.42 9.57
C ALA A 67 -3.35 -24.56 8.63
N ALA A 68 -4.20 -23.69 9.16
CA ALA A 68 -5.00 -22.77 8.36
C ALA A 68 -4.14 -21.76 7.58
N LEU A 69 -3.05 -21.27 8.20
CA LEU A 69 -2.08 -20.38 7.56
C LEU A 69 -1.22 -21.13 6.53
N ALA A 70 -0.79 -22.36 6.82
CA ALA A 70 0.00 -23.17 5.89
C ALA A 70 -0.78 -23.62 4.64
N ALA A 71 -2.09 -23.81 4.76
CA ALA A 71 -2.96 -24.20 3.64
C ALA A 71 -3.26 -23.04 2.67
N SER A 72 -3.05 -21.79 3.08
CA SER A 72 -3.34 -20.63 2.26
C SER A 72 -2.11 -20.21 1.45
N PRO A 73 -2.19 -20.08 0.11
CA PRO A 73 -1.12 -19.54 -0.72
C PRO A 73 -1.01 -18.01 -0.65
N SER A 74 -1.76 -17.37 0.25
CA SER A 74 -1.80 -15.91 0.38
C SER A 74 -0.54 -15.36 1.04
N ILE A 75 -0.17 -14.13 0.65
CA ILE A 75 1.00 -13.45 1.22
C ILE A 75 0.70 -13.08 2.68
N GLU A 76 -0.56 -12.76 2.97
CA GLU A 76 -1.08 -12.50 4.30
C GLU A 76 -0.82 -13.69 5.23
N ALA A 77 -1.14 -14.91 4.78
CA ALA A 77 -0.89 -16.11 5.57
C ALA A 77 0.59 -16.34 5.81
N ARG A 78 1.45 -16.11 4.82
CA ARG A 78 2.90 -16.26 4.95
C ARG A 78 3.49 -15.33 6.02
N VAL A 79 3.12 -14.05 5.98
CA VAL A 79 3.58 -13.03 6.94
C VAL A 79 3.09 -13.35 8.36
N VAL A 80 1.79 -13.67 8.51
CA VAL A 80 1.20 -13.96 9.82
C VAL A 80 1.72 -15.27 10.41
N ARG A 81 2.02 -16.27 9.56
CA ARG A 81 2.64 -17.53 10.01
C ARG A 81 4.04 -17.31 10.56
N ALA A 82 4.85 -16.48 9.89
CA ALA A 82 6.15 -16.11 10.42
C ALA A 82 6.01 -15.42 11.78
N ALA A 83 5.05 -14.50 11.94
CA ALA A 83 4.81 -13.86 13.23
C ALA A 83 4.33 -14.82 14.33
N LEU A 84 3.55 -15.86 13.97
CA LEU A 84 3.03 -16.86 14.92
C LEU A 84 4.15 -17.66 15.63
N SER A 85 5.31 -17.86 14.99
CA SER A 85 6.45 -18.54 15.64
C SER A 85 7.09 -17.72 16.76
N TRP A 86 6.97 -16.38 16.71
CA TRP A 86 7.54 -15.45 17.68
C TRP A 86 6.60 -15.09 18.83
N ARG A 87 5.44 -15.76 18.93
CA ARG A 87 4.41 -15.51 19.96
C ARG A 87 4.93 -15.52 21.41
N HIS A 88 6.01 -16.26 21.68
CA HIS A 88 6.60 -16.36 23.02
C HIS A 88 7.24 -15.04 23.48
N GLY A 89 7.64 -14.17 22.55
CA GLY A 89 8.14 -12.82 22.83
C GLY A 89 7.04 -11.80 23.17
N GLY A 90 5.77 -12.22 23.18
CA GLY A 90 4.63 -11.37 23.49
C GLY A 90 4.11 -10.56 22.30
N ALA A 91 3.14 -9.70 22.59
CA ALA A 91 2.41 -8.91 21.60
C ALA A 91 3.29 -7.95 20.78
N GLU A 92 4.33 -7.39 21.39
CA GLU A 92 5.25 -6.43 20.78
C GLU A 92 6.18 -7.13 19.78
N ALA A 93 6.84 -8.22 20.20
CA ALA A 93 7.68 -9.03 19.31
C ALA A 93 6.95 -9.53 18.07
N VAL A 94 5.67 -9.92 18.21
CA VAL A 94 4.83 -10.32 17.07
C VAL A 94 4.58 -9.16 16.12
N SER A 95 4.33 -7.95 16.63
CA SER A 95 4.13 -6.77 15.80
C SER A 95 5.39 -6.43 14.99
N ASP A 96 6.56 -6.43 15.65
CA ASP A 96 7.84 -6.11 15.00
C ASP A 96 8.18 -7.10 13.89
N VAL A 97 7.89 -8.38 14.10
CA VAL A 97 8.08 -9.42 13.09
C VAL A 97 7.10 -9.25 11.94
N VAL A 98 5.82 -8.94 12.20
CA VAL A 98 4.86 -8.65 11.13
C VAL A 98 5.33 -7.48 10.28
N ASP A 99 5.78 -6.39 10.90
CA ASP A 99 6.24 -5.20 10.19
C ASP A 99 7.47 -5.49 9.34
N SER A 100 8.41 -6.28 9.86
CA SER A 100 9.62 -6.71 9.14
C SER A 100 9.30 -7.61 7.95
N GLU A 101 8.46 -8.63 8.15
CA GLU A 101 8.06 -9.57 7.10
C GLU A 101 7.16 -8.91 6.04
N LEU A 102 6.32 -7.96 6.45
CA LEU A 102 5.51 -7.16 5.53
C LEU A 102 6.40 -6.26 4.67
N ALA A 103 7.44 -5.65 5.24
CA ALA A 103 8.39 -4.83 4.49
C ALA A 103 9.13 -5.64 3.42
N GLU A 104 9.57 -6.85 3.74
CA GLU A 104 10.18 -7.75 2.74
C GLU A 104 9.17 -8.21 1.68
N ALA A 105 7.98 -8.63 2.10
CA ALA A 105 6.92 -9.02 1.15
C ALA A 105 6.52 -7.86 0.23
N ARG A 106 6.53 -6.62 0.72
CA ARG A 106 6.24 -5.42 -0.06
C ARG A 106 7.28 -5.19 -1.15
N LYS A 107 8.57 -5.37 -0.87
CA LYS A 107 9.63 -5.27 -1.91
C LYS A 107 9.37 -6.24 -3.06
N ASP A 108 9.00 -7.47 -2.74
CA ASP A 108 8.66 -8.49 -3.75
C ASP A 108 7.41 -8.13 -4.56
N LEU A 109 6.40 -7.58 -3.88
CA LEU A 109 5.14 -7.14 -4.47
C LEU A 109 5.30 -5.92 -5.40
N GLU A 110 6.13 -4.96 -5.00
CA GLU A 110 6.42 -3.74 -5.77
C GLU A 110 7.42 -3.98 -6.92
N ARG A 111 8.15 -5.11 -6.91
CA ARG A 111 9.12 -5.45 -7.96
C ARG A 111 8.47 -5.44 -9.34
N GLY A 112 9.00 -4.64 -10.26
CA GLY A 112 8.45 -4.47 -11.61
C GLY A 112 7.20 -3.59 -11.71
N VAL A 113 6.50 -3.33 -10.61
CA VAL A 113 5.36 -2.37 -10.55
C VAL A 113 5.87 -0.95 -10.70
N ASN A 114 7.00 -0.64 -10.06
CA ASN A 114 7.66 0.67 -10.20
C ASN A 114 8.03 0.96 -11.65
N LEU A 115 8.51 -0.05 -12.40
CA LEU A 115 8.80 0.07 -13.82
C LEU A 115 7.53 0.38 -14.62
N LEU A 116 6.41 -0.28 -14.32
CA LEU A 116 5.11 -0.02 -14.94
C LEU A 116 4.63 1.41 -14.69
N GLY A 117 4.81 1.93 -13.47
CA GLY A 117 4.51 3.32 -13.13
C GLY A 117 5.40 4.30 -13.87
N THR A 118 6.71 4.03 -13.95
CA THR A 118 7.65 4.86 -14.72
C THR A 118 7.30 4.85 -16.21
N LEU A 119 7.02 3.69 -16.80
CA LEU A 119 6.62 3.55 -18.20
C LEU A 119 5.30 4.26 -18.48
N GLY A 120 4.30 4.07 -17.63
CA GLY A 120 2.99 4.72 -17.76
C GLY A 120 3.09 6.24 -17.76
N ASN A 121 3.93 6.82 -16.89
CA ASN A 121 4.11 8.27 -16.82
C ASN A 121 5.04 8.83 -17.90
N ASN A 122 6.05 8.08 -18.36
CA ASN A 122 7.08 8.60 -19.26
C ASN A 122 6.86 8.26 -20.74
N ALA A 123 6.17 7.17 -21.07
CA ALA A 123 5.92 6.76 -22.46
C ALA A 123 5.20 7.83 -23.32
N PRO A 124 4.22 8.62 -22.81
CA PRO A 124 3.62 9.70 -23.57
C PRO A 124 4.63 10.78 -23.98
N PHE A 125 5.57 11.11 -23.09
CA PHE A 125 6.60 12.11 -23.37
C PHE A 125 7.61 11.62 -24.41
N VAL A 126 7.90 10.32 -24.44
CA VAL A 126 8.72 9.71 -25.50
C VAL A 126 8.00 9.80 -26.85
N GLY A 127 6.68 9.57 -26.89
CA GLY A 127 5.87 9.77 -28.10
C GLY A 127 5.88 11.23 -28.58
N LEU A 128 5.72 12.18 -27.66
CA LEU A 128 5.81 13.61 -27.94
C LEU A 128 7.19 14.00 -28.48
N LEU A 129 8.27 13.47 -27.91
CA LEU A 129 9.62 13.66 -28.46
C LEU A 129 9.70 13.16 -29.92
N GLY A 130 9.09 12.01 -30.22
CA GLY A 130 8.97 11.50 -31.59
C GLY A 130 8.27 12.48 -32.53
N THR A 131 7.17 13.11 -32.09
CA THR A 131 6.52 14.15 -32.90
C THR A 131 7.42 15.36 -33.16
N VAL A 132 8.13 15.84 -32.14
CA VAL A 132 9.03 16.98 -32.28
C VAL A 132 10.14 16.68 -33.28
N LEU A 133 10.76 15.49 -33.20
CA LEU A 133 11.81 15.08 -34.13
C LEU A 133 11.29 14.92 -35.57
N GLY A 134 10.11 14.32 -35.74
CA GLY A 134 9.50 14.15 -37.07
C GLY A 134 9.14 15.48 -37.74
N VAL A 135 8.63 16.45 -36.97
CA VAL A 135 8.36 17.80 -37.46
C VAL A 135 9.65 18.52 -37.87
N ILE A 136 10.71 18.42 -37.06
CA ILE A 136 12.02 19.00 -37.39
C ILE A 136 12.57 18.43 -38.72
N GLU A 137 12.50 17.10 -38.90
CA GLU A 137 12.97 16.46 -40.14
C GLU A 137 12.12 16.85 -41.35
N ALA A 138 10.79 16.94 -41.20
CA ALA A 138 9.89 17.38 -42.27
C ALA A 138 10.24 18.79 -42.75
N PHE A 139 10.43 19.75 -41.83
CA PHE A 139 10.83 21.11 -42.18
C PHE A 139 12.23 21.19 -42.81
N ARG A 140 13.15 20.32 -42.42
CA ARG A 140 14.48 20.24 -43.05
C ARG A 140 14.40 19.80 -44.50
N GLN A 141 13.62 18.75 -44.78
CA GLN A 141 13.42 18.27 -46.15
C GLN A 141 12.82 19.35 -47.05
N LEU A 142 11.91 20.18 -46.51
CA LEU A 142 11.38 21.35 -47.23
C LEU A 142 12.45 22.39 -47.57
N GLY A 143 13.40 22.64 -46.67
CA GLY A 143 14.52 23.57 -46.90
C GLY A 143 15.54 23.06 -47.92
N ASP A 144 15.76 21.74 -47.96
CA ASP A 144 16.71 21.09 -48.89
C ASP A 144 16.11 20.90 -50.30
N THR A 145 14.79 20.69 -50.41
CA THR A 145 14.08 20.47 -51.67
C THR A 145 13.25 21.71 -52.06
N GLY A 146 13.83 22.65 -52.79
CA GLY A 146 13.14 23.85 -53.29
C GLY A 146 12.04 23.61 -54.35
N ASN A 147 11.45 22.40 -54.42
CA ASN A 147 10.51 21.97 -55.45
C ASN A 147 9.05 21.95 -54.96
N LYS A 148 8.09 22.03 -55.91
CA LYS A 148 6.64 22.03 -55.64
C LYS A 148 6.13 20.76 -54.94
N ASP A 149 6.82 19.63 -55.11
CA ASP A 149 6.47 18.35 -54.45
C ASP A 149 6.92 18.28 -52.98
N ALA A 150 7.74 19.23 -52.52
CA ALA A 150 8.27 19.25 -51.15
C ALA A 150 7.18 19.36 -50.09
N MET A 151 6.05 20.02 -50.41
CA MET A 151 4.92 20.15 -49.49
C MET A 151 4.24 18.79 -49.21
N GLY A 152 4.16 17.89 -50.19
CA GLY A 152 3.61 16.55 -50.00
C GLY A 152 4.46 15.72 -49.04
N ASN A 153 5.78 15.80 -49.19
CA ASN A 153 6.73 15.09 -48.32
C ASN A 153 6.67 15.57 -46.86
N VAL A 154 6.53 16.89 -46.66
CA VAL A 154 6.34 17.48 -45.32
C VAL A 154 5.09 16.95 -44.64
N MET A 155 3.95 16.95 -45.36
CA MET A 155 2.69 16.47 -44.80
C MET A 155 2.75 14.98 -44.45
N SER A 156 3.46 14.17 -45.25
CA SER A 156 3.72 12.76 -44.94
C SER A 156 4.61 12.60 -43.69
N GLY A 157 5.68 13.38 -43.58
CA GLY A 157 6.58 13.34 -42.42
C GLY A 157 5.90 13.74 -41.11
N ILE A 158 5.01 14.72 -41.14
CA ILE A 158 4.19 15.12 -39.99
C ILE A 158 3.20 14.00 -39.62
N ALA A 159 2.58 13.35 -40.61
CA ALA A 159 1.66 12.23 -40.36
C ALA A 159 2.37 11.06 -39.66
N GLU A 160 3.57 10.69 -40.12
CA GLU A 160 4.41 9.67 -39.45
C GLU A 160 4.78 10.08 -38.02
N ALA A 161 5.10 11.36 -37.82
CA ALA A 161 5.41 11.90 -36.50
C ALA A 161 4.23 11.72 -35.54
N LEU A 162 3.00 12.00 -35.98
CA LEU A 162 1.78 11.84 -35.17
C LEU A 162 1.52 10.39 -34.74
N ILE A 163 1.91 9.41 -35.56
CA ILE A 163 1.81 7.99 -35.20
C ILE A 163 2.66 7.69 -33.97
N ALA A 164 3.85 8.29 -33.83
CA ALA A 164 4.72 8.07 -32.66
C ALA A 164 4.04 8.47 -31.33
N THR A 165 3.29 9.58 -31.31
CA THR A 165 2.50 9.98 -30.14
C THR A 165 1.33 9.04 -29.88
N GLY A 166 0.63 8.62 -30.92
CA GLY A 166 -0.45 7.63 -30.80
C GLY A 166 0.06 6.32 -30.17
N VAL A 167 1.23 5.84 -30.61
CA VAL A 167 1.88 4.65 -30.04
C VAL A 167 2.31 4.88 -28.59
N GLY A 168 2.91 6.03 -28.26
CA GLY A 168 3.29 6.38 -26.90
C GLY A 168 2.11 6.36 -25.91
N LEU A 169 0.96 6.88 -26.32
CA LEU A 169 -0.29 6.82 -25.54
C LEU A 169 -0.84 5.40 -25.43
N PHE A 170 -0.80 4.63 -26.52
CA PHE A 170 -1.26 3.24 -26.54
C PHE A 170 -0.46 2.35 -25.57
N VAL A 171 0.84 2.61 -25.40
CA VAL A 171 1.69 1.91 -24.42
C VAL A 171 1.43 2.40 -22.99
N ALA A 172 1.23 3.71 -22.81
CA ALA A 172 1.07 4.33 -21.50
C ALA A 172 -0.24 3.95 -20.80
N LEU A 173 -1.37 3.97 -21.52
CA LEU A 173 -2.70 3.76 -20.93
C LEU A 173 -2.84 2.40 -20.22
N PRO A 174 -2.51 1.25 -20.85
CA PRO A 174 -2.57 -0.05 -20.17
C PRO A 174 -1.59 -0.14 -19.01
N ALA A 175 -0.39 0.45 -19.14
CA ALA A 175 0.63 0.44 -18.09
C ALA A 175 0.13 1.16 -16.82
N VAL A 176 -0.48 2.33 -16.97
CA VAL A 176 -1.06 3.09 -15.85
C VAL A 176 -2.23 2.34 -15.21
N ILE A 177 -3.12 1.74 -16.00
CA ILE A 177 -4.24 0.95 -15.48
C ILE A 177 -3.71 -0.24 -14.66
N ALA A 178 -2.75 -0.99 -15.21
CA ALA A 178 -2.14 -2.12 -14.53
C ALA A 178 -1.44 -1.69 -13.24
N TYR A 179 -0.65 -0.61 -13.27
CA TYR A 179 -0.01 -0.03 -12.09
C TYR A 179 -1.03 0.28 -11.00
N ASN A 180 -2.13 0.98 -11.32
CA ASN A 180 -3.16 1.34 -10.35
C ASN A 180 -3.87 0.13 -9.75
N VAL A 181 -4.19 -0.89 -10.56
CA VAL A 181 -4.82 -2.13 -10.08
C VAL A 181 -3.89 -2.90 -9.15
N ILE A 182 -2.60 -2.98 -9.50
CA ILE A 182 -1.60 -3.67 -8.69
C ILE A 182 -1.38 -2.93 -7.37
N GLN A 183 -1.22 -1.61 -7.39
CA GLN A 183 -1.05 -0.79 -6.19
C GLN A 183 -2.25 -0.93 -5.24
N LYS A 184 -3.47 -0.92 -5.78
CA LYS A 184 -4.67 -1.20 -4.99
C LYS A 184 -4.59 -2.57 -4.32
N LYS A 185 -4.19 -3.60 -5.08
CA LYS A 185 -4.10 -4.96 -4.56
C LYS A 185 -3.00 -5.14 -3.51
N ILE A 186 -1.88 -4.40 -3.61
CA ILE A 186 -0.85 -4.35 -2.56
C ILE A 186 -1.44 -3.76 -1.28
N GLY A 187 -2.17 -2.64 -1.39
CA GLY A 187 -2.86 -2.04 -0.25
C GLY A 187 -3.90 -2.96 0.40
N ASP A 188 -4.65 -3.73 -0.41
CA ASP A 188 -5.59 -4.73 0.10
C ASP A 188 -4.87 -5.84 0.91
N ILE A 189 -3.69 -6.29 0.45
CA ILE A 189 -2.85 -7.28 1.15
C ILE A 189 -2.30 -6.70 2.47
N GLU A 190 -1.78 -5.47 2.46
CA GLU A 190 -1.30 -4.79 3.67
C GLU A 190 -2.42 -4.66 4.71
N ALA A 191 -3.63 -4.29 4.28
CA ALA A 191 -4.81 -4.22 5.15
C ALA A 191 -5.22 -5.60 5.68
N GLY A 192 -5.10 -6.65 4.87
CA GLY A 192 -5.31 -8.05 5.25
C GLY A 192 -4.33 -8.50 6.34
N VAL A 193 -3.02 -8.28 6.13
CA VAL A 193 -1.96 -8.56 7.12
C VAL A 193 -2.23 -7.83 8.42
N SER A 194 -2.50 -6.52 8.39
CA SER A 194 -2.79 -5.73 9.58
C SER A 194 -4.00 -6.28 10.34
N SER A 195 -5.04 -6.71 9.62
CA SER A 195 -6.24 -7.29 10.22
C SER A 195 -5.96 -8.62 10.93
N LEU A 196 -5.21 -9.52 10.31
CA LEU A 196 -4.84 -10.82 10.90
C LEU A 196 -3.84 -10.66 12.05
N SER A 197 -2.86 -9.77 11.92
CA SER A 197 -1.91 -9.42 12.97
C SER A 197 -2.63 -8.89 14.23
N LYS A 198 -3.60 -7.97 14.05
CA LYS A 198 -4.42 -7.48 15.16
C LYS A 198 -5.18 -8.60 15.88
N LEU A 199 -5.70 -9.60 15.16
CA LEU A 199 -6.35 -10.76 15.78
C LEU A 199 -5.36 -11.59 16.60
N LEU A 200 -4.18 -11.84 16.06
CA LEU A 200 -3.11 -12.57 16.75
C LEU A 200 -2.68 -11.83 18.04
N THR A 201 -2.35 -10.55 17.93
CA THR A 201 -1.93 -9.72 19.06
C THR A 201 -3.03 -9.55 20.10
N ALA A 202 -4.30 -9.44 19.68
CA ALA A 202 -5.45 -9.40 20.60
C ALA A 202 -5.58 -10.72 21.39
N SER A 203 -5.41 -11.87 20.73
CA SER A 203 -5.45 -13.17 21.41
C SER A 203 -4.31 -13.33 22.43
N LEU A 204 -3.11 -12.83 22.12
CA LEU A 204 -1.97 -12.84 23.04
C LEU A 204 -2.20 -11.94 24.25
N LYS A 205 -2.72 -10.72 24.05
CA LYS A 205 -3.07 -9.81 25.15
C LYS A 205 -4.16 -10.40 26.05
N ALA A 206 -5.19 -11.02 25.46
CA ALA A 206 -6.25 -11.68 26.21
C ALA A 206 -5.72 -12.81 27.10
N ARG A 207 -4.75 -13.59 26.63
CA ARG A 207 -4.07 -14.65 27.43
C ARG A 207 -3.28 -14.07 28.61
N VAL A 208 -2.55 -12.98 28.41
CA VAL A 208 -1.79 -12.32 29.49
C VAL A 208 -2.72 -11.79 30.58
N THR A 209 -3.83 -11.14 30.20
CA THR A 209 -4.83 -10.64 31.16
C THR A 209 -5.61 -11.77 31.84
N GLY A 210 -5.94 -12.84 31.12
CA GLY A 210 -6.62 -14.02 31.68
C GLY A 210 -5.75 -14.83 32.64
N GLY A 211 -4.43 -14.88 32.42
CA GLY A 211 -3.48 -15.58 33.27
C GLY A 211 -3.11 -14.82 34.57
N ALA A 212 -3.17 -13.49 34.57
CA ALA A 212 -2.86 -12.67 35.75
C ALA A 212 -4.03 -12.53 36.75
N GLY A 213 -5.23 -12.98 36.40
CA GLY A 213 -6.47 -12.70 37.15
C GLY A 213 -6.91 -13.75 38.19
N PHE A 214 -6.23 -14.88 38.37
CA PHE A 214 -6.72 -15.97 39.23
C PHE A 214 -5.70 -16.58 40.21
N ALA A 215 -4.58 -15.89 40.44
CA ALA A 215 -3.63 -16.26 41.49
C ALA A 215 -3.75 -15.35 42.72
N VAL A 216 -4.97 -15.11 43.22
CA VAL A 216 -5.18 -14.62 44.58
C VAL A 216 -5.51 -15.83 45.45
N SER A 217 -4.46 -16.30 46.12
CA SER A 217 -4.43 -17.05 47.37
C SER A 217 -5.80 -17.21 48.06
N VAL A 218 -6.49 -18.32 47.79
CA VAL A 218 -7.43 -18.92 48.76
C VAL A 218 -6.59 -19.62 49.81
N GLY A 219 -5.99 -18.82 50.68
CA GLY A 219 -5.34 -19.29 51.91
C GLY A 219 -6.40 -19.61 52.94
N SER A 220 -6.82 -20.89 52.99
CA SER A 220 -7.25 -21.62 54.18
C SER A 220 -7.96 -20.80 55.28
N VAL A 221 -9.29 -20.69 55.19
CA VAL A 221 -10.14 -20.36 56.35
C VAL A 221 -10.20 -21.58 57.26
N GLY A 222 -9.34 -21.61 58.29
CA GLY A 222 -9.47 -22.50 59.43
C GLY A 222 -10.43 -21.90 60.45
N SER A 223 -11.55 -22.57 60.71
CA SER A 223 -12.47 -22.27 61.82
C SER A 223 -11.85 -22.67 63.15
N THR A 224 -12.05 -21.86 64.21
CA THR A 224 -12.71 -22.25 65.49
C THR A 224 -12.54 -21.18 66.59
N GLY A 225 -13.67 -20.70 67.14
CA GLY A 225 -13.89 -20.20 68.52
C GLY A 225 -13.12 -18.95 69.01
N SER A 226 -13.52 -18.18 70.01
CA SER A 226 -14.74 -18.00 70.81
C SER A 226 -14.51 -16.81 71.78
N VAL A 227 -15.51 -15.94 71.96
CA VAL A 227 -15.88 -15.19 73.21
C VAL A 227 -15.00 -14.06 73.80
N GLY A 228 -15.67 -12.90 74.03
CA GLY A 228 -15.47 -11.93 75.15
C GLY A 228 -14.44 -10.81 74.93
N SER A 229 -14.56 -9.55 75.38
CA SER A 229 -15.57 -8.77 76.12
C SER A 229 -15.15 -7.27 76.11
N THR A 230 -16.12 -6.35 76.13
CA THR A 230 -16.15 -5.02 76.81
C THR A 230 -15.02 -3.96 76.67
N GLY A 231 -15.43 -2.74 76.25
CA GLY A 231 -15.26 -1.52 77.07
C GLY A 231 -14.39 -0.36 76.54
N SER A 232 -14.91 0.88 76.75
CA SER A 232 -14.23 2.20 76.83
C SER A 232 -13.82 2.90 75.51
N THR A 233 -14.51 3.95 75.02
CA THR A 233 -14.59 5.39 75.39
C THR A 233 -13.42 6.30 74.95
N GLY A 234 -13.79 7.41 74.28
CA GLY A 234 -13.02 8.65 74.06
C GLY A 234 -12.12 8.64 72.81
N SER A 235 -11.94 9.70 72.02
CA SER A 235 -12.42 11.09 71.99
C SER A 235 -11.79 11.75 70.74
N VAL A 236 -12.54 12.63 70.08
CA VAL A 236 -12.11 13.89 69.41
C VAL A 236 -10.91 13.83 68.45
N ASP A 237 -11.11 14.16 67.17
CA ASP A 237 -10.50 15.41 66.64
C ASP A 237 -11.00 15.80 65.25
N GLU A 238 -10.96 17.11 65.06
CA GLU A 238 -11.65 17.95 64.10
C GLU A 238 -10.74 18.32 62.91
N ALA A 239 -11.40 18.76 61.83
CA ALA A 239 -10.93 19.78 60.89
C ALA A 239 -10.13 19.41 59.62
N SER A 240 -10.52 20.17 58.58
CA SER A 240 -9.80 20.59 57.37
C SER A 240 -9.73 19.59 56.21
N GLY A 241 -10.21 19.90 55.00
CA GLY A 241 -10.74 21.16 54.46
C GLY A 241 -10.84 21.08 52.93
N SER A 242 -11.70 21.95 52.36
CA SER A 242 -11.72 22.47 50.97
C SER A 242 -11.64 21.47 49.80
N GLY A 243 -12.60 21.34 48.89
CA GLY A 243 -13.36 22.40 48.23
C GLY A 243 -12.78 22.70 46.85
N GLN A 244 -13.29 22.05 45.79
CA GLN A 244 -13.19 22.53 44.40
C GLN A 244 -14.26 21.87 43.50
N PRO A 245 -15.07 22.63 42.73
CA PRO A 245 -16.11 22.11 41.81
C PRO A 245 -15.64 22.22 40.32
N PRO A 246 -16.51 22.14 39.28
CA PRO A 246 -16.55 21.00 38.36
C PRO A 246 -16.11 21.30 36.90
N SER A 247 -15.80 20.21 36.19
CA SER A 247 -16.04 19.91 34.76
C SER A 247 -16.27 21.10 33.80
N GLN A 248 -15.27 21.43 32.97
CA GLN A 248 -15.45 22.26 31.77
C GLN A 248 -15.63 21.40 30.52
N ALA A 249 -16.72 21.66 29.79
CA ALA A 249 -16.94 21.26 28.41
C ALA A 249 -16.25 22.26 27.45
N PRO A 250 -15.70 21.85 26.30
CA PRO A 250 -15.23 22.80 25.31
C PRO A 250 -16.34 23.29 24.37
N ALA A 251 -16.32 24.62 24.20
CA ALA A 251 -17.18 25.43 23.35
C ALA A 251 -17.02 25.13 21.86
N ARG A 252 -18.14 25.16 21.14
CA ARG A 252 -18.24 25.11 19.68
C ARG A 252 -18.14 26.56 19.17
N LEU A 253 -17.00 26.93 18.62
CA LEU A 253 -16.82 28.22 17.94
C LEU A 253 -17.34 28.14 16.50
N THR A 254 -18.14 29.14 16.18
CA THR A 254 -18.74 29.47 14.89
C THR A 254 -17.84 30.45 14.13
N ASN A 255 -18.24 30.74 12.88
CA ASN A 255 -17.63 31.64 11.87
C ASN A 255 -16.52 31.03 11.03
N GLY A 256 -16.50 31.16 9.70
CA GLY A 256 -17.30 31.99 8.80
C GLY A 256 -16.41 32.41 7.63
N LYS A 257 -16.84 32.19 6.38
CA LYS A 257 -16.31 32.78 5.12
C LYS A 257 -17.22 32.29 3.99
N SER A 258 -18.06 33.12 3.40
CA SER A 258 -17.80 34.23 2.45
C SER A 258 -18.23 33.79 1.05
N THR A 259 -19.44 34.25 0.71
CA THR A 259 -19.89 34.69 -0.62
C THR A 259 -18.85 34.69 -1.73
N VAL A 260 -19.14 33.98 -2.82
CA VAL A 260 -18.66 34.33 -4.17
C VAL A 260 -19.86 34.29 -5.11
N GLU A 261 -20.11 35.45 -5.71
CA GLU A 261 -21.08 35.75 -6.74
C GLU A 261 -20.80 34.92 -8.01
N ALA A 262 -21.89 34.50 -8.65
CA ALA A 262 -21.88 34.00 -10.02
C ALA A 262 -22.32 35.15 -10.92
N GLU A 263 -21.41 35.65 -11.75
CA GLU A 263 -21.72 36.54 -12.86
C GLU A 263 -21.97 35.75 -14.15
N ALA A 264 -22.80 36.39 -14.97
CA ALA A 264 -23.25 36.02 -16.30
C ALA A 264 -22.18 36.21 -17.38
#